data_AF-A0A0Q6P246-F1
#
_entry.id   AF-A0A0Q6P246-F1
#
_cell.length_a   1.000
_cell.length_b   1.000
_cell.length_c   1.000
_cell.angle_alpha   90.00
_cell.angle_beta   90.00
_cell.angle_gamma   90.00
#
_symmetry.space_group_name_H-M   'P 1'
#
loop_
_entity.id
_entity.type
_entity.pdbx_description
1 polymer ?
#
loop_
_entity_poly.entity_id
_entity_poly.type
_entity_poly.pdbx_seq_one_letter_code
_entity_poly.pdbx_strand_id
1 'polypeptide(L)'
;MKVVALTSVSASQGSPARHPSGQRLYDVADIVLDNSGPAGDASLQVPGLDTAVCGLSTIIGATILQSVVYETVRRLHVAGHAPPVLRSLNTHAAASVNQEVLKNYRFRLQHL
;
A
#
# COMPACT_ATOMS: atom_id res chain seq x y z
N MET A 1 12.44 -8.61 12.46
CA MET A 1 11.57 -8.25 11.32
C MET A 1 11.16 -6.80 11.51
N LYS A 2 11.10 -5.99 10.45
CA LYS A 2 10.58 -4.60 10.53
C LYS A 2 9.12 -4.58 10.07
N VAL A 3 8.27 -3.85 10.77
CA VAL A 3 6.84 -3.72 10.49
C VAL A 3 6.57 -2.31 9.96
N VAL A 4 5.98 -2.23 8.78
CA VAL A 4 5.53 -0.97 8.18
C VAL A 4 4.01 -1.01 8.06
N ALA A 5 3.32 -0.03 8.63
CA ALA A 5 1.87 0.09 8.55
C ALA A 5 1.47 1.25 7.65
N LEU A 6 0.47 1.05 6.80
CA LEU A 6 -0.24 2.11 6.10
C LEU A 6 -1.61 2.27 6.74
N THR A 7 -1.94 3.45 7.24
CA THR A 7 -3.23 3.72 7.90
C THR A 7 -3.57 5.21 7.88
N SER A 8 -4.79 5.59 8.29
CA SER A 8 -5.08 6.95 8.71
C SER A 8 -4.92 7.03 10.21
N VAL A 9 -3.91 7.77 10.69
CA VAL A 9 -3.66 7.88 12.14
C VAL A 9 -4.83 8.59 12.82
N SER A 10 -5.31 9.68 12.22
CA SER A 10 -6.42 10.49 12.75
C SER A 10 -7.73 9.70 12.82
N ALA A 11 -8.11 8.99 11.75
CA ALA A 11 -9.31 8.17 11.75
C ALA A 11 -9.20 6.98 12.73
N SER A 12 -8.02 6.38 12.84
CA SER A 12 -7.77 5.26 13.75
C SER A 12 -7.78 5.68 15.23
N GLN A 13 -7.32 6.90 15.55
CA GLN A 13 -7.44 7.49 16.88
C GLN A 13 -8.90 7.74 17.28
N GLY A 14 -9.73 8.18 16.34
CA GLY A 14 -11.16 8.46 16.57
C GLY A 14 -12.03 7.22 16.81
N SER A 15 -11.49 6.01 16.64
CA SER A 15 -12.20 4.75 16.87
C SER A 15 -11.60 3.96 18.04
N PRO A 16 -12.42 3.21 18.81
CA PRO A 16 -11.91 2.33 19.86
C PRO A 16 -11.12 1.16 19.25
N ALA A 17 -10.02 0.79 19.90
CA ALA A 17 -9.28 -0.41 19.54
C ALA A 17 -10.13 -1.66 19.81
N ARG A 18 -10.23 -2.55 18.81
CA ARG A 18 -11.05 -3.78 18.90
C ARG A 18 -10.24 -5.03 19.20
N HIS A 19 -8.92 -4.97 19.05
CA HIS A 19 -8.05 -6.10 19.35
C HIS A 19 -7.91 -6.26 20.88
N PRO A 20 -7.88 -7.50 21.43
CA PRO A 20 -7.78 -7.72 22.87
C PRO A 20 -6.57 -7.07 23.56
N SER A 21 -5.50 -6.78 22.80
CA SER A 21 -4.34 -6.07 23.34
C SER A 21 -4.59 -4.57 23.59
N GLY A 22 -5.72 -4.02 23.16
CA GLY A 22 -6.02 -2.59 23.23
C GLY A 22 -5.22 -1.72 22.25
N GLN A 23 -4.33 -2.33 21.46
CA GLN A 23 -3.47 -1.62 20.50
C GLN A 23 -4.15 -1.47 19.13
N ARG A 24 -3.77 -0.41 18.43
CA ARG A 24 -4.09 -0.14 17.02
C ARG A 24 -2.94 -0.56 16.13
N LEU A 25 -3.19 -0.60 14.82
CA LEU A 25 -2.18 -1.00 13.84
C LEU A 25 -0.92 -0.13 13.90
N TYR A 26 -1.07 1.19 14.09
CA TYR A 26 0.07 2.10 14.17
C TYR A 26 0.87 1.96 15.48
N ASP A 27 0.29 1.39 16.54
CA ASP A 27 0.99 1.19 17.83
C ASP A 27 2.02 0.06 17.74
N VAL A 28 1.82 -0.90 16.83
CA VAL A 28 2.67 -2.10 16.67
C VAL A 28 3.63 -2.00 15.49
N ALA A 29 3.64 -0.87 14.77
CA ALA A 29 4.49 -0.67 13.59
C ALA A 29 5.79 0.06 13.94
N ASP A 30 6.91 -0.35 13.34
CA ASP A 30 8.18 0.40 13.42
C ASP A 30 8.10 1.71 12.62
N ILE A 31 7.36 1.69 11.51
CA ILE A 31 7.18 2.82 10.58
C ILE A 31 5.71 2.93 10.23
N VAL A 32 5.17 4.13 10.33
CA VAL A 32 3.78 4.44 9.96
C VAL A 32 3.79 5.34 8.72
N LEU A 33 3.14 4.87 7.67
CA LEU A 33 2.80 5.63 6.48
C LEU A 33 1.38 6.14 6.70
N ASP A 34 1.23 7.42 7.02
CA ASP A 34 -0.08 8.04 7.24
C ASP A 34 -0.70 8.46 5.91
N ASN A 35 -1.85 7.89 5.56
CA ASN A 35 -2.61 8.27 4.38
C ASN A 35 -3.48 9.51 4.61
N SER A 36 -3.55 10.03 5.84
CA SER A 36 -4.30 11.24 6.20
C SER A 36 -5.79 11.20 5.82
N GLY A 37 -6.37 10.02 5.65
CA GLY A 37 -7.79 9.86 5.31
C GLY A 37 -8.70 10.35 6.45
N PRO A 38 -9.84 10.99 6.15
CA PRO A 38 -10.78 11.43 7.19
C PRO A 38 -11.45 10.23 7.89
N ALA A 39 -12.05 10.49 9.05
CA ALA A 39 -12.89 9.50 9.73
C ALA A 39 -14.00 9.00 8.78
N GLY A 40 -14.23 7.68 8.77
CA GLY A 40 -15.19 7.04 7.86
C GLY A 40 -14.70 6.86 6.41
N ASP A 41 -13.52 7.37 6.05
CA ASP A 41 -12.99 7.35 4.68
C ASP A 41 -14.02 7.84 3.64
N ALA A 42 -14.56 9.02 3.88
CA ALA A 42 -15.50 9.68 3.00
C ALA A 42 -15.26 11.20 3.05
N SER A 43 -15.19 11.85 1.89
CA SER A 43 -14.57 13.18 1.78
C SER A 43 -15.45 14.23 1.10
N LEU A 44 -16.45 13.83 0.32
CA LEU A 44 -17.30 14.74 -0.44
C LEU A 44 -18.75 14.66 0.04
N GLN A 45 -19.32 15.78 0.46
CA GLN A 45 -20.71 15.88 0.87
C GLN A 45 -21.62 16.10 -0.34
N VAL A 46 -22.69 15.30 -0.45
CA VAL A 46 -23.75 15.50 -1.44
C VAL A 46 -24.95 16.14 -0.74
N PRO A 47 -25.55 17.23 -1.27
CA PRO A 47 -26.73 17.84 -0.68
C PRO A 47 -27.89 16.84 -0.55
N GLY A 48 -28.49 16.76 0.63
CA GLY A 48 -29.62 15.86 0.92
C GLY A 48 -29.22 14.42 1.29
N LEU A 49 -27.93 14.08 1.36
CA LEU A 49 -27.45 12.82 1.92
C LEU A 49 -26.83 13.04 3.31
N ASP A 50 -27.10 12.15 4.26
CA ASP A 50 -26.57 12.25 5.62
C ASP A 50 -25.10 11.79 5.75
N THR A 51 -24.58 11.15 4.69
CA THR A 51 -23.24 10.55 4.68
C THR A 51 -22.44 11.07 3.49
N ALA A 52 -21.18 11.42 3.75
CA ALA A 52 -20.23 11.78 2.70
C ALA A 52 -19.88 10.57 1.82
N VAL A 53 -19.37 10.84 0.61
CA VAL A 53 -18.93 9.84 -0.37
C VAL A 53 -17.46 10.08 -0.76
N CYS A 54 -16.94 9.26 -1.66
CA CYS A 54 -15.57 9.32 -2.18
C CYS A 54 -14.51 9.06 -1.09
N GLY A 55 -14.26 7.78 -0.84
CA GLY A 55 -13.13 7.34 -0.03
C GLY A 55 -11.80 7.60 -0.71
N LEU A 56 -10.86 8.13 0.05
CA LEU A 56 -9.55 8.54 -0.42
C LEU A 56 -8.46 7.55 -0.03
N SER A 57 -8.68 6.74 1.01
CA SER A 57 -7.66 5.86 1.58
C SER A 57 -7.05 4.91 0.55
N THR A 58 -7.86 4.37 -0.38
CA THR A 58 -7.37 3.50 -1.46
C THR A 58 -6.46 4.24 -2.43
N ILE A 59 -6.88 5.41 -2.90
CA ILE A 59 -6.14 6.18 -3.92
C ILE A 59 -4.83 6.69 -3.32
N ILE A 60 -4.91 7.36 -2.17
CA ILE A 60 -3.73 7.88 -1.47
C ILE A 60 -2.82 6.73 -1.04
N GLY A 61 -3.40 5.66 -0.49
CA GLY A 61 -2.67 4.46 -0.09
C GLY A 61 -1.92 3.82 -1.25
N ALA A 62 -2.57 3.66 -2.41
CA ALA A 62 -1.92 3.15 -3.62
C ALA A 62 -0.78 4.07 -4.07
N THR A 63 -0.97 5.39 -4.05
CA THR A 63 0.09 6.36 -4.38
C THR A 63 1.29 6.24 -3.45
N ILE A 64 1.05 6.14 -2.13
CA ILE A 64 2.11 5.96 -1.12
C ILE A 64 2.86 4.64 -1.38
N LEU A 65 2.14 3.52 -1.54
CA LEU A 65 2.75 2.22 -1.74
C LEU A 65 3.57 2.16 -3.03
N GLN A 66 3.06 2.71 -4.13
CA GLN A 66 3.80 2.79 -5.39
C GLN A 66 5.04 3.69 -5.29
N SER A 67 4.98 4.75 -4.48
CA SER A 67 6.14 5.59 -4.18
C SER A 67 7.22 4.81 -3.42
N VAL A 68 6.83 3.99 -2.45
CA VAL A 68 7.75 3.09 -1.71
C VAL A 68 8.36 2.05 -2.65
N VAL A 69 7.56 1.43 -3.52
CA VAL A 69 8.03 0.46 -4.52
C VAL A 69 9.07 1.11 -5.44
N TYR A 70 8.75 2.29 -6.01
CA TYR A 70 9.67 3.02 -6.86
C TYR A 70 10.99 3.32 -6.17
N GLU A 71 10.94 3.92 -4.97
CA GLU A 71 12.15 4.30 -4.25
C GLU A 71 12.99 3.07 -3.85
N THR A 72 12.33 1.95 -3.52
CA THR A 72 13.00 0.69 -3.24
C THR A 72 13.75 0.17 -4.47
N VAL A 73 13.08 0.09 -5.62
CA VAL A 73 13.69 -0.35 -6.88
C VAL A 73 14.83 0.58 -7.28
N ARG A 74 14.63 1.90 -7.20
CA ARG A 74 15.64 2.91 -7.52
C ARG A 74 16.90 2.75 -6.66
N ARG A 75 16.75 2.61 -5.34
CA ARG A 75 17.88 2.42 -4.42
C ARG A 75 18.64 1.13 -4.69
N LEU A 76 17.93 0.03 -4.91
CA LEU A 76 18.56 -1.26 -5.23
C LEU A 76 19.32 -1.17 -6.55
N HIS A 77 18.75 -0.52 -7.56
CA HIS A 77 19.41 -0.35 -8.85
C HIS A 77 20.68 0.51 -8.75
N VAL A 78 20.61 1.64 -8.05
CA VAL A 78 21.78 2.50 -7.79
C VAL A 78 22.87 1.75 -7.02
N ALA A 79 22.50 0.80 -6.16
CA ALA A 79 23.44 -0.07 -5.45
C ALA A 79 24.02 -1.22 -6.32
N GLY A 80 23.73 -1.25 -7.63
CA GLY A 80 24.26 -2.25 -8.56
C GLY A 80 23.47 -3.56 -8.61
N HIS A 81 22.30 -3.63 -7.96
CA HIS A 81 21.41 -4.78 -8.09
C HIS A 81 20.52 -4.67 -9.33
N ALA A 82 19.98 -5.81 -9.78
CA ALA A 82 18.95 -5.88 -10.82
C ALA A 82 17.62 -6.33 -10.19
N PRO A 83 16.77 -5.41 -9.70
CA PRO A 83 15.51 -5.77 -9.06
C PRO A 83 14.56 -6.48 -10.03
N PRO A 84 13.90 -7.57 -9.62
CA PRO A 84 12.91 -8.25 -10.44
C PRO A 84 11.63 -7.41 -10.53
N VAL A 85 11.33 -6.86 -11.70
CA VAL A 85 10.13 -6.05 -11.95
C VAL A 85 9.30 -6.68 -13.07
N LEU A 86 8.03 -6.95 -12.77
CA LEU A 86 7.07 -7.42 -13.77
C LEU A 86 6.77 -6.30 -14.78
N ARG A 87 6.69 -6.68 -16.05
CA ARG A 87 6.30 -5.80 -17.16
C ARG A 87 4.82 -5.98 -17.48
N SER A 88 4.17 -4.88 -17.85
CA SER A 88 2.81 -4.93 -18.38
C SER A 88 2.76 -5.84 -19.62
N LEU A 89 1.82 -6.79 -19.66
CA LEU A 89 1.67 -7.72 -20.78
C LEU A 89 1.34 -7.02 -22.11
N ASN A 90 0.93 -5.76 -22.07
CA ASN A 90 0.72 -4.92 -23.24
C ASN A 90 2.02 -4.35 -23.83
N THR A 91 3.19 -4.76 -23.31
CA THR A 91 4.52 -4.31 -23.78
C THR A 91 5.30 -5.43 -24.45
N HIS A 92 6.21 -5.05 -25.35
CA HIS A 92 7.04 -6.01 -26.08
C HIS A 92 7.89 -6.86 -25.13
N ALA A 93 7.96 -8.17 -25.39
CA ALA A 93 8.71 -9.16 -24.60
C ALA A 93 8.33 -9.24 -23.11
N ALA A 94 7.15 -8.76 -22.70
CA ALA A 94 6.70 -8.84 -21.30
C ALA A 94 6.55 -10.28 -20.80
N ALA A 95 6.06 -11.19 -21.65
CA ALA A 95 5.81 -12.58 -21.27
C ALA A 95 7.10 -13.32 -20.85
N SER A 96 8.17 -13.22 -21.64
CA SER A 96 9.43 -13.91 -21.34
C SER A 96 10.12 -13.33 -20.09
N VAL A 97 10.09 -12.00 -19.92
CA VAL A 97 10.65 -11.35 -18.73
C VAL A 97 9.87 -11.73 -17.47
N ASN A 98 8.53 -11.69 -17.54
CA ASN A 98 7.69 -12.05 -16.40
C ASN A 98 7.84 -13.52 -16.03
N GLN A 99 8.01 -14.41 -17.01
CA GLN A 99 8.24 -15.83 -16.74
C GLN A 99 9.52 -16.06 -15.93
N GLU A 100 10.60 -15.36 -16.24
CA GLU A 100 11.85 -15.47 -15.49
C GLU A 100 11.72 -14.92 -14.07
N VAL A 101 11.00 -13.79 -13.90
CA VAL A 101 10.68 -13.26 -12.57
C VAL A 101 9.84 -14.28 -11.78
N LEU A 102 8.78 -14.82 -12.37
CA LEU A 102 7.89 -15.76 -11.70
C LEU A 102 8.59 -17.07 -11.33
N LYS A 103 9.48 -17.59 -12.18
CA LYS A 103 10.28 -18.80 -11.88
C LYS A 103 10.99 -18.70 -10.52
N ASN A 104 11.51 -17.51 -10.20
CA ASN A 104 12.29 -17.28 -8.99
C ASN A 104 11.44 -16.76 -7.80
N TYR A 105 10.27 -16.16 -8.05
CA TYR A 105 9.51 -15.43 -7.02
C TYR A 105 8.04 -15.85 -6.86
N ARG A 106 7.54 -16.85 -7.60
CA ARG A 106 6.12 -17.27 -7.57
C ARG A 106 5.58 -17.54 -6.18
N PHE A 107 6.36 -18.18 -5.31
CA PHE A 107 5.94 -18.50 -3.94
C PHE A 107 5.68 -17.26 -3.06
N ARG A 108 6.14 -16.08 -3.48
CA ARG A 108 5.87 -14.79 -2.82
C ARG A 108 4.67 -14.05 -3.41
N LEU A 109 4.15 -14.49 -4.56
CA LEU A 109 3.08 -13.86 -5.32
C LEU A 109 1.86 -14.78 -5.33
N GLN A 110 1.23 -14.99 -4.17
CA GLN A 110 0.22 -16.03 -3.95
C GLN A 110 -1.07 -15.89 -4.78
N HIS A 111 -1.26 -14.75 -5.46
CA HIS A 111 -2.45 -14.45 -6.26
C HIS A 111 -2.18 -14.47 -7.78
N LEU A 112 -1.00 -14.93 -8.22
CA LEU A 112 -0.57 -15.06 -9.63
C LEU A 112 -0.16 -16.52 -9.95
#